data_AF-A0A965Q9K1-F1
#
_entry.id   AF-A0A965Q9K1-F1
#
_cell.length_a   1.000
_cell.length_b   1.000
_cell.length_c   1.000
_cell.angle_alpha   90.00
_cell.angle_beta   90.00
_cell.angle_gamma   90.00
#
_symmetry.space_group_name_H-M   'P 1'
#
loop_
_entity.id
_entity.type
_entity.pdbx_description
1 polymer ?
#
loop_
_entity_poly.entity_id
_entity_poly.type
_entity_poly.pdbx_seq_one_letter_code
_entity_poly.pdbx_strand_id
1 'polypeptide(L)'
;MIRALEERGIRPTLVAGTSIGALIAAAYAGGMPVDDMERRALALSKDDLFRIDHVHMVTKRMLAPSLYLAGPLDALVQAIVPPTTFRRLDTALLVNTVDLERGTQVVWGLPGLQDVPVADAVYASCALPGFFPPRVIQGRTCVDGGVMENLPLSIATQGVDAVIGVDVGSTSIAQARRIKDKGFAAIFMRSAQTMMHALQTLQITDWSGPPLMLVQPDVANVGLFTFNQTAQLIRAGYQAAGAALDEVGDALCSSGGVYPVRDVELSVDRANCIGCRLCAALAPNVMTMDDTGHAVVIEPRVTWSKADGAFVHQCPTGAITAETVRNGVRRPTMKRQVLDD
;
A
#
# COMPACT_ATOMS: atom_id res chain seq x y z
N MET A 1 3.56 8.10 -10.22
CA MET A 1 4.28 8.72 -9.10
C MET A 1 5.72 9.06 -9.47
N ILE A 2 6.58 8.08 -9.80
CA ILE A 2 7.99 8.33 -10.19
C ILE A 2 8.12 9.41 -11.28
N ARG A 3 7.31 9.33 -12.35
CA ARG A 3 7.25 10.38 -13.39
C ARG A 3 7.03 11.80 -12.83
N ALA A 4 6.14 11.96 -11.85
CA ALA A 4 5.86 13.25 -11.23
C ALA A 4 7.03 13.76 -10.35
N LEU A 5 7.82 12.85 -9.76
CA LEU A 5 9.05 13.19 -9.06
C LEU A 5 10.12 13.68 -10.05
N GLU A 6 10.35 12.94 -11.13
CA GLU A 6 11.34 13.30 -12.16
C GLU A 6 11.05 14.66 -12.80
N GLU A 7 9.80 14.93 -13.17
CA GLU A 7 9.37 16.21 -13.74
C GLU A 7 9.59 17.40 -12.79
N ARG A 8 9.60 17.16 -11.48
CA ARG A 8 9.88 18.17 -10.44
C ARG A 8 11.33 18.18 -9.98
N GLY A 9 12.21 17.37 -10.61
CA GLY A 9 13.61 17.27 -10.24
C GLY A 9 13.87 16.62 -8.87
N ILE A 10 12.88 15.92 -8.31
CA ILE A 10 12.99 15.26 -7.01
C ILE A 10 13.59 13.87 -7.23
N ARG A 11 14.74 13.61 -6.61
CA ARG A 11 15.46 12.33 -6.69
C ARG A 11 15.58 11.72 -5.29
N PRO A 12 14.88 10.61 -5.00
CA PRO A 12 15.07 9.88 -3.75
C PRO A 12 16.50 9.39 -3.62
N THR A 13 17.10 9.55 -2.44
CA THR A 13 18.43 9.00 -2.10
C THR A 13 18.33 7.53 -1.65
N LEU A 14 17.17 7.15 -1.15
CA LEU A 14 16.80 5.82 -0.68
C LEU A 14 15.42 5.49 -1.23
N VAL A 15 15.23 4.27 -1.73
CA VAL A 15 13.93 3.71 -2.06
C VAL A 15 13.72 2.41 -1.30
N ALA A 16 12.56 2.26 -0.68
CA ALA A 16 12.16 1.05 0.03
C ALA A 16 10.87 0.51 -0.58
N GLY A 17 10.77 -0.82 -0.69
CA GLY A 17 9.60 -1.44 -1.29
C GLY A 17 9.25 -2.80 -0.69
N THR A 18 7.94 -3.10 -0.74
CA THR A 18 7.35 -4.39 -0.40
C THR A 18 6.52 -4.86 -1.59
N SER A 19 6.59 -6.14 -1.94
CA SER A 19 5.80 -6.74 -3.03
C SER A 19 5.99 -6.01 -4.35
N ILE A 20 4.91 -5.64 -5.04
CA ILE A 20 4.98 -4.85 -6.28
C ILE A 20 5.75 -3.52 -6.11
N GLY A 21 5.73 -2.94 -4.90
CA GLY A 21 6.55 -1.77 -4.57
C GLY A 21 8.04 -2.07 -4.60
N ALA A 22 8.47 -3.27 -4.19
CA ALA A 22 9.87 -3.71 -4.30
C ALA A 22 10.31 -3.87 -5.75
N LEU A 23 9.43 -4.42 -6.60
CA LEU A 23 9.69 -4.57 -8.03
C LEU A 23 9.86 -3.22 -8.73
N ILE A 24 8.95 -2.27 -8.46
CA ILE A 24 9.01 -0.90 -9.00
C ILE A 24 10.24 -0.15 -8.45
N ALA A 25 10.53 -0.28 -7.15
CA ALA A 25 11.69 0.35 -6.53
C ALA A 25 13.01 -0.20 -7.09
N ALA A 26 13.10 -1.51 -7.34
CA ALA A 26 14.28 -2.13 -7.93
C ALA A 26 14.48 -1.74 -9.40
N ALA A 27 13.40 -1.60 -10.18
CA ALA A 27 13.48 -1.08 -11.54
C ALA A 27 14.04 0.35 -11.57
N TYR A 28 13.52 1.21 -10.68
CA TYR A 28 13.97 2.60 -10.54
C TYR A 28 15.43 2.69 -10.06
N ALA A 29 15.76 2.01 -8.96
CA ALA A 29 17.12 2.01 -8.40
C ALA A 29 18.15 1.37 -9.34
N GLY A 30 17.70 0.45 -10.20
CA GLY A 30 18.48 -0.16 -11.27
C GLY A 30 18.68 0.73 -12.49
N GLY A 31 18.14 1.95 -12.50
CA GLY A 31 18.33 2.93 -13.58
C GLY A 31 17.41 2.74 -14.79
N MET A 32 16.32 1.98 -14.67
CA MET A 32 15.36 1.83 -15.77
C MET A 32 14.66 3.18 -16.04
N PRO A 33 14.65 3.67 -17.30
CA PRO A 33 13.91 4.88 -17.63
C PRO A 33 12.41 4.73 -17.31
N VAL A 34 11.78 5.78 -16.79
CA VAL A 34 10.36 5.72 -16.39
C VAL A 34 9.43 5.40 -17.57
N ASP A 35 9.76 5.85 -18.77
CA ASP A 35 9.04 5.48 -20.00
C ASP A 35 9.11 3.97 -20.27
N ASP A 36 10.24 3.33 -19.96
CA ASP A 36 10.43 1.89 -20.13
C ASP A 36 9.64 1.11 -19.07
N MET A 37 9.63 1.61 -17.82
CA MET A 37 8.80 1.06 -16.74
C MET A 37 7.31 1.10 -17.12
N GLU A 38 6.83 2.24 -17.64
CA GLU A 38 5.45 2.41 -18.07
C GLU A 38 5.10 1.47 -19.24
N ARG A 39 5.94 1.41 -20.30
CA ARG A 39 5.71 0.50 -21.42
C ARG A 39 5.62 -0.96 -20.98
N ARG A 40 6.51 -1.40 -20.08
CA ARG A 40 6.51 -2.77 -19.54
C ARG A 40 5.27 -3.05 -18.69
N ALA A 41 4.86 -2.10 -17.85
CA ALA A 41 3.64 -2.24 -17.05
C ALA A 41 2.40 -2.38 -17.95
N LEU A 42 2.31 -1.59 -19.03
CA LEU A 42 1.19 -1.65 -19.98
C LEU A 42 1.16 -2.94 -20.81
N ALA A 43 2.31 -3.57 -21.03
CA ALA A 43 2.42 -4.83 -21.76
C ALA A 43 2.14 -6.08 -20.91
N LEU A 44 2.14 -5.94 -19.58
CA LEU A 44 1.98 -7.07 -18.66
C LEU A 44 0.52 -7.52 -18.58
N SER A 45 0.28 -8.82 -18.77
CA SER A 45 -1.04 -9.43 -18.59
C SER A 45 -1.09 -10.34 -17.36
N LYS A 46 -2.31 -10.69 -16.93
CA LYS A 46 -2.53 -11.62 -15.82
C LYS A 46 -1.94 -13.01 -16.10
N ASP A 47 -2.07 -13.48 -17.34
CA ASP A 47 -1.67 -14.84 -17.73
C ASP A 47 -0.14 -15.01 -17.77
N ASP A 48 0.59 -13.89 -17.88
CA ASP A 48 2.05 -13.87 -17.81
C ASP A 48 2.57 -14.16 -16.39
N LEU A 49 1.75 -13.97 -15.35
CA LEU A 49 2.16 -14.06 -13.96
C LEU A 49 1.48 -15.22 -13.20
N PHE A 50 0.19 -15.47 -13.43
CA PHE A 50 -0.63 -16.36 -12.60
C PHE A 50 -0.88 -17.73 -13.24
N ARG A 51 0.18 -18.52 -13.42
CA ARG A 51 0.07 -19.90 -13.92
C ARG A 51 -0.11 -20.90 -12.78
N ILE A 52 -1.25 -21.59 -12.76
CA ILE A 52 -1.65 -22.52 -11.70
C ILE A 52 -0.72 -23.74 -11.68
N ASP A 53 -0.29 -24.14 -10.48
CA ASP A 53 0.47 -25.36 -10.25
C ASP A 53 -0.46 -26.58 -10.08
N HIS A 54 -1.06 -27.00 -11.19
CA HIS A 54 -2.02 -28.12 -11.19
C HIS A 54 -1.41 -29.43 -10.65
N VAL A 55 -0.11 -29.66 -10.87
CA VAL A 55 0.56 -30.90 -10.47
C VAL A 55 0.64 -30.99 -8.95
N HIS A 56 1.17 -29.96 -8.26
CA HIS A 56 1.24 -29.98 -6.80
C HIS A 56 -0.14 -29.89 -6.16
N MET A 57 -1.07 -29.14 -6.74
CA MET A 57 -2.45 -29.05 -6.24
C MET A 57 -3.19 -30.39 -6.29
N VAL A 58 -2.99 -31.20 -7.33
CA VAL A 58 -3.61 -32.53 -7.44
C VAL A 58 -2.88 -33.56 -6.57
N THR A 59 -1.55 -33.55 -6.57
CA THR A 59 -0.73 -34.58 -5.92
C THR A 59 -0.57 -34.38 -4.41
N LYS A 60 -0.47 -33.12 -3.96
CA LYS A 60 -0.23 -32.75 -2.55
C LYS A 60 -1.45 -32.12 -1.87
N ARG A 61 -2.46 -31.67 -2.63
CA ARG A 61 -3.68 -31.04 -2.10
C ARG A 61 -3.36 -29.93 -1.11
N MET A 62 -3.75 -30.08 0.16
CA MET A 62 -3.49 -29.09 1.22
C MET A 62 -2.01 -28.97 1.62
N LEU A 63 -1.16 -29.91 1.18
CA LEU A 63 0.30 -29.85 1.35
C LEU A 63 1.01 -29.20 0.15
N ALA A 64 0.27 -28.69 -0.84
CA ALA A 64 0.86 -27.89 -1.91
C ALA A 64 1.43 -26.59 -1.32
N PRO A 65 2.68 -26.22 -1.65
CA PRO A 65 3.31 -25.04 -1.06
C PRO A 65 2.70 -23.72 -1.56
N SER A 66 2.08 -23.73 -2.73
CA SER A 66 1.49 -22.56 -3.37
C SER A 66 0.45 -22.93 -4.44
N LEU A 67 -0.41 -21.97 -4.79
CA LEU A 67 -1.38 -22.09 -5.88
C LEU A 67 -0.74 -21.91 -7.28
N TYR A 68 0.26 -21.04 -7.39
CA TYR A 68 0.93 -20.68 -8.64
C TYR A 68 2.37 -21.17 -8.68
N LEU A 69 2.89 -21.31 -9.91
CA LEU A 69 4.28 -21.66 -10.19
C LEU A 69 5.24 -20.49 -9.89
N ALA A 70 6.47 -20.80 -9.49
CA ALA A 70 7.53 -19.78 -9.32
C ALA A 70 7.99 -19.16 -10.64
N GLY A 71 8.13 -19.98 -11.68
CA GLY A 71 8.77 -19.60 -12.95
C GLY A 71 8.26 -18.30 -13.61
N PRO A 72 6.94 -18.05 -13.69
CA PRO A 72 6.41 -16.81 -14.26
C PRO A 72 6.79 -15.56 -13.47
N LEU A 73 6.68 -15.60 -12.14
CA LEU A 73 7.12 -14.51 -11.27
C LEU A 73 8.64 -14.32 -11.38
N ASP A 74 9.41 -15.41 -11.45
CA ASP A 74 10.84 -15.39 -11.70
C ASP A 74 11.19 -14.66 -13.00
N ALA A 75 10.54 -15.04 -14.10
CA ALA A 75 10.76 -14.43 -15.40
C ALA A 75 10.42 -12.94 -15.40
N LEU A 76 9.32 -12.54 -14.75
CA LEU A 76 8.93 -11.14 -14.60
C LEU A 76 10.00 -10.35 -13.82
N VAL A 77 10.46 -10.89 -12.69
CA VAL A 77 11.49 -10.23 -11.86
C VAL A 77 12.80 -10.10 -12.64
N GLN A 78 13.26 -11.15 -13.32
CA GLN A 78 14.49 -11.12 -14.12
C GLN A 78 14.39 -10.16 -15.33
N ALA A 79 13.19 -9.97 -15.88
CA ALA A 79 12.97 -9.03 -16.99
C ALA A 79 12.99 -7.56 -16.56
N ILE A 80 12.80 -7.27 -15.27
CA ILE A 80 12.66 -5.93 -14.70
C ILE A 80 13.89 -5.54 -13.89
N VAL A 81 14.40 -6.44 -13.06
CA VAL A 81 15.49 -6.18 -12.12
C VAL A 81 16.82 -6.48 -12.81
N PRO A 82 17.79 -5.55 -12.80
CA PRO A 82 19.10 -5.82 -13.39
C PRO A 82 19.82 -6.94 -12.63
N PRO A 83 20.68 -7.75 -13.30
CA PRO A 83 21.43 -8.83 -12.67
C PRO A 83 22.57 -8.27 -11.81
N THR A 84 22.21 -7.76 -10.63
CA THR A 84 23.10 -7.02 -9.72
C THR A 84 22.81 -7.35 -8.26
N THR A 85 23.64 -6.82 -7.37
CA THR A 85 23.45 -6.85 -5.92
C THR A 85 23.18 -5.45 -5.40
N PHE A 86 22.63 -5.33 -4.19
CA PHE A 86 22.27 -4.04 -3.59
C PHE A 86 23.45 -3.07 -3.51
N ARG A 87 24.66 -3.58 -3.24
CA ARG A 87 25.89 -2.77 -3.12
C ARG A 87 26.27 -2.03 -4.41
N ARG A 88 25.78 -2.50 -5.55
CA ARG A 88 26.17 -2.00 -6.88
C ARG A 88 25.11 -1.06 -7.49
N LEU A 89 24.04 -0.76 -6.77
CA LEU A 89 23.01 0.18 -7.21
C LEU A 89 23.44 1.61 -6.91
N ASP A 90 23.17 2.54 -7.83
CA ASP A 90 23.46 3.96 -7.65
C ASP A 90 22.49 4.61 -6.65
N THR A 91 21.23 4.17 -6.64
CA THR A 91 20.24 4.56 -5.63
C THR A 91 20.15 3.46 -4.57
N ALA A 92 20.24 3.82 -3.29
CA ALA A 92 20.09 2.84 -2.22
C ALA A 92 18.70 2.21 -2.26
N LEU A 93 18.64 0.88 -2.24
CA LEU A 93 17.40 0.11 -2.29
C LEU A 93 17.27 -0.75 -1.04
N LEU A 94 16.10 -0.71 -0.40
CA LEU A 94 15.71 -1.65 0.64
C LEU A 94 14.51 -2.47 0.18
N VAL A 95 14.59 -3.78 0.38
CA VAL A 95 13.50 -4.71 0.03
C VAL A 95 13.04 -5.44 1.28
N ASN A 96 11.76 -5.27 1.60
CA ASN A 96 11.13 -5.90 2.76
C ASN A 96 10.66 -7.32 2.45
N THR A 97 11.00 -8.28 3.31
CA THR A 97 10.53 -9.68 3.26
C THR A 97 10.30 -10.21 4.67
N VAL A 98 9.68 -11.37 4.80
CA VAL A 98 9.49 -12.06 6.08
C VAL A 98 10.13 -13.45 6.01
N ASP A 99 10.98 -13.79 6.98
CA ASP A 99 11.45 -15.16 7.22
C ASP A 99 10.35 -15.93 7.96
N LEU A 100 9.65 -16.82 7.24
CA LEU A 100 8.49 -17.54 7.79
C LEU A 100 8.86 -18.49 8.94
N GLU A 101 10.07 -19.07 8.91
CA GLU A 101 10.48 -20.01 9.96
C GLU A 101 10.79 -19.31 11.27
N ARG A 102 11.28 -18.07 11.18
CA ARG A 102 11.62 -17.25 12.35
C ARG A 102 10.50 -16.29 12.74
N GLY A 103 9.53 -16.04 11.86
CA GLY A 103 8.47 -15.06 12.05
C GLY A 103 8.99 -13.63 12.15
N THR A 104 10.11 -13.32 11.48
CA THR A 104 10.79 -12.03 11.59
C THR A 104 10.96 -11.36 10.24
N GLN A 105 10.92 -10.03 10.26
CA GLN A 105 11.21 -9.20 9.10
C GLN A 105 12.68 -9.34 8.71
N VAL A 106 12.95 -9.40 7.40
CA VAL A 106 14.29 -9.36 6.82
C VAL A 106 14.32 -8.27 5.77
N VAL A 107 15.24 -7.32 5.96
CA VAL A 107 15.36 -6.11 5.14
C VAL A 107 16.64 -6.19 4.33
N TRP A 108 16.50 -6.57 3.06
CA TRP A 108 17.63 -6.69 2.14
C TRP A 108 18.11 -5.31 1.71
N GLY A 109 19.42 -5.16 1.53
CA GLY A 109 20.06 -3.86 1.22
C GLY A 109 20.65 -3.13 2.44
N LEU A 110 20.29 -3.53 3.67
CA LEU A 110 20.98 -3.09 4.88
C LEU A 110 22.42 -3.62 4.95
N PRO A 111 23.34 -2.96 5.67
CA PRO A 111 24.71 -3.45 5.87
C PRO A 111 24.74 -4.94 6.30
N GLY A 112 25.57 -5.72 5.62
CA GLY A 112 25.66 -7.18 5.81
C GLY A 112 24.64 -8.02 5.00
N LEU A 113 23.63 -7.39 4.40
CA LEU A 113 22.62 -8.04 3.55
C LEU A 113 22.64 -7.51 2.11
N GLN A 114 23.77 -6.92 1.68
CA GLN A 114 23.90 -6.22 0.39
C GLN A 114 24.41 -7.08 -0.76
N ASP A 115 25.02 -8.23 -0.48
CA ASP A 115 25.64 -9.11 -1.48
C ASP A 115 24.66 -10.13 -2.09
N VAL A 116 23.39 -10.11 -1.65
CA VAL A 116 22.32 -10.92 -2.23
C VAL A 116 21.90 -10.35 -3.59
N PRO A 117 21.60 -11.19 -4.60
CA PRO A 117 21.01 -10.73 -5.84
C PRO A 117 19.69 -9.97 -5.59
N VAL A 118 19.55 -8.78 -6.16
CA VAL A 118 18.34 -7.96 -5.97
C VAL A 118 17.09 -8.72 -6.43
N ALA A 119 17.21 -9.48 -7.53
CA ALA A 119 16.12 -10.30 -8.06
C ALA A 119 15.60 -11.35 -7.06
N ASP A 120 16.47 -11.95 -6.24
CA ASP A 120 16.04 -12.95 -5.26
C ASP A 120 15.20 -12.32 -4.16
N ALA A 121 15.67 -11.19 -3.61
CA ALA A 121 14.97 -10.43 -2.61
C ALA A 121 13.64 -9.87 -3.13
N VAL A 122 13.62 -9.35 -4.36
CA VAL A 122 12.39 -8.83 -4.99
C VAL A 122 11.38 -9.95 -5.25
N TYR A 123 11.82 -11.11 -5.75
CA TYR A 123 10.92 -12.27 -5.88
C TYR A 123 10.34 -12.64 -4.51
N ALA A 124 11.18 -12.76 -3.47
CA ALA A 124 10.72 -13.12 -2.14
C ALA A 124 9.69 -12.11 -1.63
N SER A 125 9.95 -10.82 -1.85
CA SER A 125 9.04 -9.73 -1.49
C SER A 125 7.71 -9.79 -2.24
N CYS A 126 7.66 -10.35 -3.44
CA CYS A 126 6.43 -10.57 -4.21
C CYS A 126 5.76 -11.94 -3.95
N ALA A 127 6.41 -12.83 -3.20
CA ALA A 127 5.96 -14.19 -3.00
C ALA A 127 4.88 -14.26 -1.92
N LEU A 128 3.65 -13.87 -2.28
CA LEU A 128 2.51 -13.86 -1.37
C LEU A 128 2.24 -15.28 -0.81
N PRO A 129 2.18 -15.47 0.52
CA PRO A 129 2.04 -16.80 1.13
C PRO A 129 0.82 -17.58 0.63
N GLY A 130 1.04 -18.85 0.28
CA GLY A 130 0.02 -19.73 -0.29
C GLY A 130 -0.28 -19.47 -1.77
N PHE A 131 0.12 -18.33 -2.33
CA PHE A 131 -0.07 -18.01 -3.74
C PHE A 131 1.17 -18.30 -4.57
N PHE A 132 2.34 -17.87 -4.12
CA PHE A 132 3.62 -18.15 -4.76
C PHE A 132 4.54 -18.93 -3.80
N PRO A 133 5.45 -19.77 -4.34
CA PRO A 133 6.42 -20.47 -3.51
C PRO A 133 7.34 -19.50 -2.76
N PRO A 134 7.61 -19.73 -1.47
CA PRO A 134 8.65 -19.00 -0.74
C PRO A 134 10.02 -19.13 -1.42
N ARG A 135 10.89 -18.13 -1.23
CA ARG A 135 12.27 -18.15 -1.72
C ARG A 135 13.23 -18.39 -0.57
N VAL A 136 14.14 -19.34 -0.76
CA VAL A 136 15.24 -19.52 0.19
C VAL A 136 16.38 -18.57 -0.15
N ILE A 137 16.70 -17.64 0.76
CA ILE A 137 17.80 -16.69 0.61
C ILE A 137 18.70 -16.82 1.83
N GLN A 138 19.98 -17.18 1.63
CA GLN A 138 20.95 -17.38 2.71
C GLN A 138 20.42 -18.27 3.85
N GLY A 139 19.70 -19.34 3.51
CA GLY A 139 19.12 -20.29 4.48
C GLY A 139 17.86 -19.79 5.22
N ARG A 140 17.22 -18.72 4.73
CA ARG A 140 15.96 -18.18 5.27
C ARG A 140 14.83 -18.46 4.29
N THR A 141 13.69 -18.93 4.77
CA THR A 141 12.50 -19.19 3.95
C THR A 141 11.66 -17.91 3.87
N CYS A 142 11.92 -17.09 2.84
CA CYS A 142 11.39 -15.75 2.71
C CYS A 142 10.11 -15.67 1.86
N VAL A 143 9.18 -14.82 2.31
CA VAL A 143 7.93 -14.49 1.61
C VAL A 143 7.68 -12.98 1.59
N ASP A 144 6.55 -12.59 0.99
CA ASP A 144 6.11 -11.21 0.87
C ASP A 144 6.14 -10.48 2.23
N GLY A 145 6.84 -9.34 2.24
CA GLY A 145 7.00 -8.51 3.44
C GLY A 145 5.70 -7.86 3.91
N GLY A 146 4.67 -7.84 3.05
CA GLY A 146 3.37 -7.22 3.31
C GLY A 146 2.61 -7.88 4.45
N VAL A 147 2.96 -9.13 4.77
CA VAL A 147 2.43 -9.84 5.94
C VAL A 147 2.73 -9.10 7.26
N MET A 148 3.85 -8.38 7.32
CA MET A 148 4.25 -7.58 8.49
C MET A 148 4.15 -6.09 8.22
N GLU A 149 4.63 -5.63 7.06
CA GLU A 149 4.74 -4.21 6.74
C GLU A 149 4.57 -3.94 5.24
N ASN A 150 3.31 -3.72 4.83
CA ASN A 150 2.95 -3.49 3.43
C ASN A 150 3.48 -2.16 2.88
N LEU A 151 3.44 -1.09 3.68
CA LEU A 151 4.11 0.16 3.39
C LEU A 151 5.34 0.26 4.31
N PRO A 152 6.57 0.00 3.81
CA PRO A 152 7.75 -0.21 4.63
C PRO A 152 8.33 1.09 5.21
N LEU A 153 7.53 1.88 5.95
CA LEU A 153 7.94 3.18 6.47
C LEU A 153 9.02 3.05 7.54
N SER A 154 8.98 2.00 8.38
CA SER A 154 9.91 1.82 9.49
C SER A 154 11.36 1.76 9.00
N ILE A 155 11.58 1.05 7.89
CA ILE A 155 12.89 0.88 7.26
C ILE A 155 13.25 2.04 6.32
N ALA A 156 12.26 2.79 5.83
CA ALA A 156 12.48 3.93 4.94
C ALA A 156 13.05 5.17 5.65
N THR A 157 13.08 5.18 6.99
CA THR A 157 13.60 6.31 7.80
C THR A 157 15.13 6.36 7.92
N GLN A 158 15.84 5.37 7.39
CA GLN A 158 17.28 5.23 7.59
C GLN A 158 18.08 6.33 6.87
N GLY A 159 18.54 7.32 7.64
CA GLY A 159 19.41 8.39 7.13
C GLY A 159 18.73 9.36 6.16
N VAL A 160 17.41 9.53 6.28
CA VAL A 160 16.63 10.46 5.44
C VAL A 160 16.01 11.58 6.28
N ASP A 161 15.91 12.76 5.68
CA ASP A 161 15.30 13.94 6.32
C ASP A 161 13.78 13.96 6.17
N ALA A 162 13.23 13.24 5.19
CA ALA A 162 11.81 13.13 4.92
C ALA A 162 11.50 11.84 4.16
N VAL A 163 10.25 11.39 4.24
CA VAL A 163 9.77 10.16 3.59
C VAL A 163 8.62 10.49 2.66
N ILE A 164 8.63 9.94 1.44
CA ILE A 164 7.47 9.95 0.54
C ILE A 164 6.87 8.54 0.52
N GLY A 165 5.77 8.34 1.23
CA GLY A 165 5.06 7.07 1.29
C GLY A 165 4.01 6.97 0.19
N VAL A 166 4.04 5.89 -0.60
CA VAL A 166 3.00 5.61 -1.61
C VAL A 166 2.13 4.46 -1.15
N ASP A 167 0.95 4.80 -0.67
CA ASP A 167 -0.02 3.84 -0.20
C ASP A 167 -1.09 3.57 -1.27
N VAL A 168 -0.95 2.43 -1.94
CA VAL A 168 -1.93 1.89 -2.89
C VAL A 168 -2.93 0.92 -2.22
N GLY A 169 -2.79 0.67 -0.92
CA GLY A 169 -3.57 -0.29 -0.14
C GLY A 169 -4.72 0.33 0.68
N SER A 170 -4.67 1.63 0.97
CA SER A 170 -5.72 2.39 1.70
C SER A 170 -7.11 2.27 1.10
N THR A 171 -7.18 2.01 -0.20
CA THR A 171 -8.41 1.88 -0.96
C THR A 171 -9.00 0.46 -0.94
N SER A 172 -8.32 -0.52 -0.32
CA SER A 172 -8.65 -1.96 -0.44
C SER A 172 -9.75 -2.48 0.50
N ILE A 173 -10.34 -1.65 1.37
CA ILE A 173 -11.50 -2.04 2.20
C ILE A 173 -12.81 -1.41 1.70
N ALA A 174 -13.01 -1.42 0.39
CA ALA A 174 -14.36 -1.42 -0.14
C ALA A 174 -15.17 -2.58 0.49
N GLN A 175 -16.47 -2.35 0.69
CA GLN A 175 -17.35 -3.34 1.29
C GLN A 175 -17.43 -4.57 0.36
N ALA A 176 -16.91 -5.72 0.82
CA ALA A 176 -17.06 -6.96 0.07
C ALA A 176 -18.50 -7.49 0.24
N ARG A 177 -19.15 -7.82 -0.87
CA ARG A 177 -20.47 -8.49 -0.88
C ARG A 177 -20.29 -10.00 -1.05
N ARG A 178 -21.12 -10.79 -0.36
CA ARG A 178 -21.20 -12.26 -0.52
C ARG A 178 -19.85 -12.98 -0.42
N ILE A 179 -18.92 -12.49 0.41
CA ILE A 179 -17.56 -13.07 0.51
C ILE A 179 -17.59 -14.57 0.87
N LYS A 180 -18.59 -14.99 1.66
CA LYS A 180 -18.81 -16.39 2.03
C LYS A 180 -19.01 -17.33 0.82
N ASP A 181 -19.51 -16.79 -0.29
CA ASP A 181 -19.82 -17.54 -1.50
C ASP A 181 -18.61 -17.58 -2.48
N LYS A 182 -17.53 -16.85 -2.19
CA LYS A 182 -16.34 -16.73 -3.07
C LYS A 182 -15.24 -17.77 -2.80
N GLY A 183 -15.46 -18.69 -1.85
CA GLY A 183 -14.57 -19.81 -1.55
C GLY A 183 -13.36 -19.46 -0.67
N PHE A 184 -12.58 -20.50 -0.33
CA PHE A 184 -11.49 -20.40 0.67
C PHE A 184 -10.44 -19.34 0.34
N ALA A 185 -9.92 -19.32 -0.90
CA ALA A 185 -8.86 -18.38 -1.30
C ALA A 185 -9.33 -16.91 -1.19
N ALA A 186 -10.57 -16.61 -1.57
CA ALA A 186 -11.13 -15.27 -1.46
C ALA A 186 -11.34 -14.84 0.00
N ILE A 187 -11.81 -15.76 0.86
CA ILE A 187 -11.98 -15.50 2.30
C ILE A 187 -10.62 -15.27 2.95
N PHE A 188 -9.63 -16.13 2.67
CA PHE A 188 -8.27 -16.00 3.19
C PHE A 188 -7.64 -14.67 2.77
N MET A 189 -7.73 -14.31 1.48
CA MET A 189 -7.22 -13.03 0.97
C MET A 189 -7.89 -11.85 1.63
N ARG A 190 -9.22 -11.87 1.81
CA ARG A 190 -9.94 -10.80 2.48
C ARG A 190 -9.49 -10.63 3.93
N SER A 191 -9.29 -11.73 4.65
CA SER A 191 -8.77 -11.69 6.02
C SER A 191 -7.34 -11.13 6.07
N ALA A 192 -6.45 -11.59 5.19
CA ALA A 192 -5.08 -11.10 5.09
C ALA A 192 -5.05 -9.58 4.80
N GLN A 193 -5.81 -9.11 3.81
CA GLN A 193 -5.93 -7.69 3.48
C GLN A 193 -6.45 -6.85 4.65
N THR A 194 -7.43 -7.37 5.39
CA THR A 194 -7.99 -6.68 6.55
C THR A 194 -6.93 -6.49 7.64
N MET A 195 -6.14 -7.53 7.92
CA MET A 195 -5.03 -7.45 8.88
C MET A 195 -3.92 -6.51 8.39
N MET A 196 -3.49 -6.64 7.13
CA MET A 196 -2.45 -5.79 6.54
C MET A 196 -2.83 -4.31 6.59
N HIS A 197 -4.08 -3.98 6.25
CA HIS A 197 -4.57 -2.60 6.32
C HIS A 197 -4.65 -2.09 7.77
N ALA A 198 -5.06 -2.92 8.73
CA ALA A 198 -5.08 -2.54 10.13
C ALA A 198 -3.67 -2.21 10.65
N LEU A 199 -2.68 -3.07 10.36
CA LEU A 199 -1.28 -2.84 10.71
C LEU A 199 -0.72 -1.56 10.08
N GLN A 200 -0.97 -1.37 8.78
CA GLN A 200 -0.53 -0.18 8.06
C GLN A 200 -1.18 1.09 8.62
N THR A 201 -2.47 1.04 8.97
CA THR A 201 -3.19 2.19 9.56
C THR A 201 -2.57 2.58 10.89
N LEU A 202 -2.32 1.61 11.80
CA LEU A 202 -1.67 1.88 13.08
C LEU A 202 -0.31 2.57 12.89
N GLN A 203 0.49 2.07 11.95
CA GLN A 203 1.80 2.63 11.65
C GLN A 203 1.75 4.08 11.13
N ILE A 204 0.75 4.39 10.30
CA ILE A 204 0.58 5.73 9.73
C ILE A 204 -0.02 6.69 10.76
N THR A 205 -1.02 6.26 11.53
CA THR A 205 -1.66 7.07 12.58
C THR A 205 -0.67 7.41 13.70
N ASP A 206 0.13 6.46 14.15
CA ASP A 206 1.12 6.65 15.22
C ASP A 206 2.49 7.12 14.69
N TRP A 207 2.53 7.68 13.47
CA TRP A 207 3.78 8.07 12.82
C TRP A 207 4.53 9.14 13.62
N SER A 208 5.72 8.78 14.10
CA SER A 208 6.63 9.66 14.85
C SER A 208 7.99 9.84 14.17
N GLY A 209 8.12 9.42 12.91
CA GLY A 209 9.36 9.53 12.14
C GLY A 209 9.56 10.93 11.52
N PRO A 210 10.51 11.04 10.58
CA PRO A 210 10.68 12.25 9.76
C PRO A 210 9.37 12.64 9.06
N PRO A 211 9.22 13.88 8.58
CA PRO A 211 8.02 14.29 7.83
C PRO A 211 7.65 13.29 6.74
N LEU A 212 6.43 12.76 6.82
CA LEU A 212 5.89 11.78 5.90
C LEU A 212 4.93 12.45 4.92
N MET A 213 5.31 12.51 3.66
CA MET A 213 4.41 12.84 2.56
C MET A 213 3.66 11.58 2.13
N LEU A 214 2.38 11.47 2.49
CA LEU A 214 1.55 10.32 2.14
C LEU A 214 0.80 10.55 0.82
N VAL A 215 1.23 9.83 -0.21
CA VAL A 215 0.59 9.76 -1.52
C VAL A 215 -0.35 8.55 -1.54
N GLN A 216 -1.65 8.81 -1.66
CA GLN A 216 -2.70 7.79 -1.78
C GLN A 216 -3.46 8.01 -3.08
N PRO A 217 -3.14 7.26 -4.15
CA PRO A 217 -3.85 7.30 -5.42
C PRO A 217 -5.28 6.75 -5.29
N ASP A 218 -6.21 7.32 -6.07
CA ASP A 218 -7.57 6.78 -6.17
C ASP A 218 -7.58 5.49 -6.99
N VAL A 219 -7.52 4.35 -6.30
CA VAL A 219 -7.55 3.01 -6.91
C VAL A 219 -8.56 2.08 -6.25
N ALA A 220 -9.57 2.62 -5.56
CA ALA A 220 -10.57 1.83 -4.80
C ALA A 220 -11.42 0.91 -5.66
N ASN A 221 -11.56 1.23 -6.95
CA ASN A 221 -12.39 0.46 -7.86
C ASN A 221 -11.64 -0.68 -8.57
N VAL A 222 -10.36 -0.87 -8.25
CA VAL A 222 -9.51 -1.81 -8.98
C VAL A 222 -9.17 -2.99 -8.08
N GLY A 223 -9.67 -4.16 -8.44
CA GLY A 223 -9.38 -5.40 -7.71
C GLY A 223 -7.91 -5.80 -7.78
N LEU A 224 -7.44 -6.56 -6.78
CA LEU A 224 -6.12 -7.19 -6.84
C LEU A 224 -5.97 -8.03 -8.11
N PHE A 225 -4.78 -7.99 -8.70
CA PHE A 225 -4.44 -8.74 -9.92
C PHE A 225 -5.24 -8.33 -11.17
N THR A 226 -5.68 -7.07 -11.22
CA THR A 226 -6.32 -6.46 -12.39
C THR A 226 -5.29 -5.74 -13.26
N PHE A 227 -5.13 -6.17 -14.51
CA PHE A 227 -4.12 -5.63 -15.46
C PHE A 227 -4.72 -4.85 -16.64
N ASN A 228 -6.05 -4.86 -16.81
CA ASN A 228 -6.71 -4.14 -17.92
C ASN A 228 -6.88 -2.63 -17.67
N GLN A 229 -6.58 -2.15 -16.46
CA GLN A 229 -6.71 -0.74 -16.05
C GLN A 229 -5.36 -0.07 -15.78
N THR A 230 -4.24 -0.67 -16.23
CA THR A 230 -2.89 -0.18 -15.92
C THR A 230 -2.67 1.29 -16.30
N ALA A 231 -3.13 1.73 -17.48
CA ALA A 231 -3.01 3.13 -17.90
C ALA A 231 -3.75 4.10 -16.96
N GLN A 232 -4.93 3.69 -16.47
CA GLN A 232 -5.70 4.47 -15.50
C GLN A 232 -4.98 4.53 -14.15
N LEU A 233 -4.44 3.40 -13.68
CA LEU A 233 -3.69 3.33 -12.43
C LEU A 233 -2.43 4.22 -12.46
N ILE A 234 -1.68 4.19 -13.56
CA ILE A 234 -0.50 5.04 -13.76
C ILE A 234 -0.91 6.53 -13.69
N ARG A 235 -2.00 6.90 -14.36
CA ARG A 235 -2.55 8.27 -14.33
C ARG A 235 -2.97 8.69 -12.92
N ALA A 236 -3.71 7.83 -12.20
CA ALA A 236 -4.12 8.09 -10.82
C ALA A 236 -2.89 8.31 -9.92
N GLY A 237 -1.86 7.47 -10.06
CA GLY A 237 -0.61 7.61 -9.33
C GLY A 237 0.23 8.83 -9.74
N TYR A 238 0.11 9.33 -10.96
CA TYR A 238 0.72 10.59 -11.40
C TYR A 238 -0.01 11.80 -10.79
N GLN A 239 -1.33 11.83 -10.89
CA GLN A 239 -2.17 12.91 -10.36
C GLN A 239 -2.08 13.04 -8.83
N ALA A 240 -2.15 11.92 -8.11
CA ALA A 240 -2.06 11.90 -6.66
C ALA A 240 -0.68 12.35 -6.17
N ALA A 241 0.38 11.94 -6.87
CA ALA A 241 1.73 12.41 -6.59
C ALA A 241 1.86 13.90 -6.87
N GLY A 242 1.42 14.38 -8.04
CA GLY A 242 1.44 15.80 -8.37
C GLY A 242 0.73 16.66 -7.32
N ALA A 243 -0.49 16.28 -6.92
CA ALA A 243 -1.25 17.01 -5.91
C ALA A 243 -0.58 17.02 -4.53
N ALA A 244 0.06 15.92 -4.11
CA ALA A 244 0.81 15.88 -2.87
C ALA A 244 2.10 16.72 -2.96
N LEU A 245 2.78 16.66 -4.11
CA LEU A 245 4.02 17.39 -4.37
C LEU A 245 3.81 18.89 -4.50
N ASP A 246 2.67 19.34 -5.01
CA ASP A 246 2.31 20.76 -5.05
C ASP A 246 2.05 21.32 -3.63
N GLU A 247 1.78 20.43 -2.68
CA GLU A 247 1.57 20.74 -1.25
C GLU A 247 2.83 20.42 -0.41
N VAL A 248 3.97 20.06 -1.04
CA VAL A 248 5.26 19.81 -0.36
C VAL A 248 5.68 20.97 0.52
N GLY A 249 5.56 22.21 0.02
CA GLY A 249 5.87 23.45 0.73
C GLY A 249 6.97 23.34 1.81
N ASP A 250 6.66 23.86 2.99
CA ASP A 250 7.50 23.75 4.20
C ASP A 250 7.30 22.41 4.94
N ALA A 251 6.50 21.48 4.42
CA ALA A 251 6.23 20.20 5.10
C ALA A 251 7.50 19.36 5.23
N LEU A 252 8.38 19.39 4.21
CA LEU A 252 9.71 18.77 4.27
C LEU A 252 10.68 19.50 5.23
N CYS A 253 10.34 20.70 5.68
CA CYS A 253 11.12 21.48 6.65
C CYS A 253 10.58 21.37 8.08
N SER A 254 9.49 20.62 8.29
CA SER A 254 8.94 20.36 9.62
C SER A 254 9.76 19.32 10.39
N SER A 255 9.59 19.24 11.71
CA SER A 255 10.29 18.25 12.54
C SER A 255 9.63 16.87 12.55
N GLY A 256 8.50 16.68 11.86
CA GLY A 256 7.73 15.43 11.82
C GLY A 256 6.27 15.63 11.39
N GLY A 257 5.50 14.55 11.43
CA GLY A 257 4.07 14.53 11.08
C GLY A 257 3.77 13.98 9.68
N VAL A 258 2.48 13.83 9.38
CA VAL A 258 1.99 13.28 8.10
C VAL A 258 1.33 14.37 7.27
N TYR A 259 1.64 14.41 5.98
CA TYR A 259 1.24 15.46 5.04
C TYR A 259 0.62 14.87 3.76
N PRO A 260 -0.20 15.63 3.02
CA PRO A 260 -0.64 16.99 3.33
C PRO A 260 -1.65 17.05 4.47
N VAL A 261 -1.65 18.17 5.19
CA VAL A 261 -2.63 18.50 6.22
C VAL A 261 -3.68 19.43 5.61
N ARG A 262 -4.95 19.21 5.93
CA ARG A 262 -6.09 19.96 5.37
C ARG A 262 -7.13 20.22 6.44
N ASP A 263 -7.78 21.37 6.35
CA ASP A 263 -9.01 21.62 7.11
C ASP A 263 -10.16 20.85 6.48
N VAL A 264 -10.84 20.06 7.30
CA VAL A 264 -12.03 19.33 6.90
C VAL A 264 -13.23 19.68 7.76
N GLU A 265 -14.39 19.67 7.11
CA GLU A 265 -15.68 19.76 7.74
C GLU A 265 -16.32 18.37 7.79
N LEU A 266 -16.65 17.90 8.99
CA LEU A 266 -17.25 16.60 9.25
C LEU A 266 -18.77 16.72 9.31
N SER A 267 -19.47 15.74 8.75
CA SER A 267 -20.92 15.64 8.91
C SER A 267 -21.39 14.19 9.01
N VAL A 268 -22.53 14.00 9.66
CA VAL A 268 -23.19 12.68 9.79
C VAL A 268 -24.54 12.71 9.10
N ASP A 269 -24.72 11.82 8.13
CA ASP A 269 -26.02 11.46 7.59
C ASP A 269 -26.75 10.53 8.57
N ARG A 270 -27.66 11.11 9.36
CA ARG A 270 -28.47 10.35 10.32
C ARG A 270 -29.27 9.22 9.68
N ALA A 271 -29.76 9.38 8.45
CA ALA A 271 -30.58 8.36 7.80
C ALA A 271 -29.81 7.07 7.52
N ASN A 272 -28.49 7.18 7.33
CA ASN A 272 -27.60 6.05 7.10
C ASN A 272 -26.83 5.61 8.36
N CYS A 273 -26.95 6.33 9.47
CA CYS A 273 -26.25 5.99 10.70
C CYS A 273 -26.99 4.87 11.45
N ILE A 274 -26.33 3.74 11.66
CA ILE A 274 -26.91 2.56 12.34
C ILE A 274 -26.58 2.48 13.84
N GLY A 275 -26.02 3.55 14.41
CA GLY A 275 -25.71 3.60 15.86
C GLY A 275 -24.68 2.58 16.35
N CYS A 276 -23.76 2.11 15.49
CA CYS A 276 -22.76 1.09 15.86
C CYS A 276 -21.68 1.56 16.86
N ARG A 277 -21.64 2.87 17.19
CA ARG A 277 -20.72 3.52 18.14
C ARG A 277 -19.22 3.46 17.84
N LEU A 278 -18.80 2.81 16.76
CA LEU A 278 -17.39 2.69 16.39
C LEU A 278 -16.69 4.06 16.25
N CYS A 279 -17.35 5.04 15.65
CA CYS A 279 -16.77 6.38 15.49
C CYS A 279 -16.51 7.10 16.81
N ALA A 280 -17.42 7.00 17.79
CA ALA A 280 -17.23 7.55 19.13
C ALA A 280 -16.12 6.84 19.89
N ALA A 281 -15.91 5.54 19.64
CA ALA A 281 -14.81 4.79 20.23
C ALA A 281 -13.44 5.16 19.64
N LEU A 282 -13.38 5.34 18.31
CA LEU A 282 -12.13 5.65 17.59
C LEU A 282 -11.72 7.12 17.71
N ALA A 283 -12.67 8.04 17.86
CA ALA A 283 -12.41 9.47 17.93
C ALA A 283 -13.29 10.15 19.00
N PRO A 284 -13.12 9.83 20.30
CA PRO A 284 -13.99 10.33 21.37
C PRO A 284 -13.94 11.85 21.55
N ASN A 285 -12.88 12.51 21.06
CA ASN A 285 -12.74 13.96 21.10
C ASN A 285 -13.47 14.68 19.95
N VAL A 286 -13.90 13.94 18.91
CA VAL A 286 -14.49 14.50 17.68
C VAL A 286 -15.92 13.99 17.48
N MET A 287 -16.21 12.76 17.92
CA MET A 287 -17.47 12.06 17.69
C MET A 287 -18.09 11.65 19.02
N THR A 288 -19.40 11.81 19.15
CA THR A 288 -20.19 11.24 20.25
C THR A 288 -21.50 10.65 19.74
N MET A 289 -22.33 10.15 20.65
CA MET A 289 -23.66 9.65 20.37
C MET A 289 -24.71 10.59 20.95
N ASP A 290 -25.78 10.87 20.20
CA ASP A 290 -26.94 11.56 20.72
C ASP A 290 -27.87 10.63 21.52
N ASP A 291 -28.88 11.21 22.17
CA ASP A 291 -29.87 10.49 22.99
C ASP A 291 -30.70 9.48 22.19
N THR A 292 -30.74 9.60 20.86
CA THR A 292 -31.43 8.68 19.95
C THR A 292 -30.53 7.55 19.46
N GLY A 293 -29.26 7.52 19.89
CA GLY A 293 -28.30 6.50 19.52
C GLY A 293 -27.61 6.72 18.16
N HIS A 294 -27.70 7.91 17.57
CA HIS A 294 -27.00 8.24 16.32
C HIS A 294 -25.70 8.98 16.60
N ALA A 295 -24.73 8.82 15.71
CA ALA A 295 -23.46 9.54 15.79
C ALA A 295 -23.68 11.03 15.53
N VAL A 296 -22.98 11.88 16.28
CA VAL A 296 -22.95 13.33 16.09
C VAL A 296 -21.52 13.82 16.20
N VAL A 297 -21.22 14.89 15.47
CA VAL A 297 -19.91 15.53 15.49
C VAL A 297 -19.89 16.57 16.62
N ILE A 298 -18.88 16.50 17.49
CA ILE A 298 -18.65 17.48 18.56
C ILE A 298 -17.99 18.72 17.96
N GLU A 299 -16.89 18.52 17.23
CA GLU A 299 -16.10 19.56 16.57
C GLU A 299 -16.19 19.38 15.04
N PRO A 300 -17.03 20.18 14.35
CA PRO A 300 -17.29 19.98 12.93
C PRO A 300 -16.08 20.31 12.06
N ARG A 301 -15.14 21.14 12.53
CA ARG A 301 -13.96 21.54 11.77
C ARG A 301 -12.69 21.05 12.42
N VAL A 302 -11.98 20.16 11.74
CA VAL A 302 -10.72 19.62 12.21
C VAL A 302 -9.63 19.78 11.15
N THR A 303 -8.43 20.09 11.59
CA THR A 303 -7.23 20.10 10.75
C THR A 303 -6.61 18.72 10.83
N TRP A 304 -6.53 18.01 9.71
CA TRP A 304 -6.14 16.60 9.71
C TRP A 304 -5.28 16.24 8.50
N SER A 305 -4.46 15.21 8.63
CA SER A 305 -3.69 14.61 7.54
C SER A 305 -4.43 13.41 6.95
N LYS A 306 -3.82 12.74 5.98
CA LYS A 306 -4.31 11.45 5.48
C LYS A 306 -4.11 10.28 6.47
N ALA A 307 -3.39 10.48 7.57
CA ALA A 307 -3.26 9.51 8.66
C ALA A 307 -4.46 9.52 9.61
N ASP A 308 -5.22 10.62 9.60
CA ASP A 308 -6.35 10.87 10.47
C ASP A 308 -7.66 10.39 9.83
N GLY A 309 -8.76 10.51 10.56
CA GLY A 309 -10.08 10.22 9.99
C GLY A 309 -10.39 8.75 9.80
N ALA A 310 -9.62 7.84 10.41
CA ALA A 310 -9.89 6.40 10.38
C ALA A 310 -11.35 6.07 10.73
N PHE A 311 -11.96 6.79 11.68
CA PHE A 311 -13.37 6.64 12.06
C PHE A 311 -14.37 6.96 10.92
N VAL A 312 -13.99 7.82 9.98
CA VAL A 312 -14.78 8.15 8.78
C VAL A 312 -14.71 6.96 7.81
N HIS A 313 -13.51 6.47 7.52
CA HIS A 313 -13.28 5.35 6.60
C HIS A 313 -13.81 4.01 7.13
N GLN A 314 -13.82 3.82 8.45
CA GLN A 314 -14.33 2.64 9.13
C GLN A 314 -15.84 2.69 9.38
N CYS A 315 -16.54 3.78 9.01
CA CYS A 315 -17.99 3.85 9.11
C CYS A 315 -18.63 2.75 8.22
N PRO A 316 -19.34 1.76 8.80
CA PRO A 316 -19.84 0.60 8.06
C PRO A 316 -20.86 0.96 6.98
N THR A 317 -21.55 2.09 7.14
CA THR A 317 -22.59 2.57 6.21
C THR A 317 -22.16 3.78 5.40
N GLY A 318 -20.97 4.33 5.64
CA GLY A 318 -20.54 5.60 5.03
C GLY A 318 -21.37 6.80 5.47
N ALA A 319 -22.05 6.71 6.62
CA ALA A 319 -22.85 7.81 7.17
C ALA A 319 -22.02 9.03 7.58
N ILE A 320 -20.72 8.86 7.80
CA ILE A 320 -19.82 9.95 8.16
C ILE A 320 -19.11 10.42 6.90
N THR A 321 -19.15 11.73 6.65
CA THR A 321 -18.43 12.35 5.54
C THR A 321 -17.47 13.41 6.08
N ALA A 322 -16.36 13.56 5.37
CA ALA A 322 -15.44 14.67 5.58
C ALA A 322 -15.33 15.42 4.26
N GLU A 323 -15.38 16.74 4.28
CA GLU A 323 -15.22 17.58 3.09
C GLU A 323 -14.05 18.53 3.28
N THR A 324 -13.14 18.59 2.30
CA THR A 324 -12.02 19.54 2.36
C THR A 324 -12.55 20.96 2.17
N VAL A 325 -12.18 21.85 3.09
CA VAL A 325 -12.54 23.27 3.04
C VAL A 325 -11.40 24.05 2.37
N ARG A 326 -11.59 24.53 1.13
CA ARG A 326 -10.67 25.48 0.48
C ARG A 326 -11.43 26.71 -0.02
N ASN A 327 -11.11 27.89 0.50
CA ASN A 327 -11.66 29.18 0.05
C ASN A 327 -13.20 29.21 -0.08
N GLY A 328 -13.93 28.57 0.85
CA GLY A 328 -15.40 28.49 0.84
C GLY A 328 -16.01 27.51 -0.18
N VAL A 329 -15.19 26.83 -1.00
CA VAL A 329 -15.63 25.80 -1.94
C VAL A 329 -15.50 24.43 -1.28
N ARG A 330 -16.64 23.78 -1.02
CA ARG A 330 -16.70 22.40 -0.53
C ARG A 330 -16.37 21.44 -1.67
N ARG A 331 -15.33 20.62 -1.49
CA ARG A 331 -15.08 19.46 -2.35
C ARG A 331 -15.37 18.19 -1.54
N PRO A 332 -16.27 17.31 -2.01
CA PRO A 332 -16.53 16.07 -1.31
C PRO A 332 -15.24 15.26 -1.25
N THR A 333 -14.84 14.85 -0.04
CA THR A 333 -13.79 13.84 0.10
C THR A 333 -14.49 12.49 -0.12
N MET A 334 -14.19 11.86 -1.26
CA MET A 334 -14.57 10.50 -1.67
C MET A 334 -15.67 9.81 -0.85
N LYS A 335 -16.86 9.66 -1.45
CA LYS A 335 -17.84 8.68 -0.96
C LYS A 335 -17.25 7.28 -1.05
N ARG A 336 -17.45 6.47 -0.01
CA ARG A 336 -17.12 5.03 -0.02
C ARG A 336 -17.89 4.38 -1.18
N GLN A 337 -17.16 3.92 -2.20
CA GLN A 337 -17.77 3.24 -3.35
C GLN A 337 -17.96 1.76 -3.04
N VAL A 338 -19.14 1.27 -3.42
CA VAL A 338 -19.47 -0.16 -3.40
C VAL A 338 -18.85 -0.75 -4.66
N LEU A 339 -17.92 -1.68 -4.50
CA LEU A 339 -17.49 -2.52 -5.62
C LEU A 339 -18.66 -3.43 -6.00
N ASP A 340 -19.17 -3.26 -7.22
CA ASP A 340 -19.95 -4.30 -7.86
C ASP A 340 -18.97 -5.32 -8.50
N ASP A 341 -19.33 -6.59 -8.29
CA ASP A 341 -18.70 -7.86 -8.68
C ASP A 341 -17.62 -8.48 -7.76
#